data_AF-A0A3R9QHQ8-F1
#
_entry.id   AF-A0A3R9QHQ8-F1
#
_cell.length_a   1.000
_cell.length_b   1.000
_cell.length_c   1.000
_cell.angle_alpha   90.00
_cell.angle_beta   90.00
_cell.angle_gamma   90.00
#
_symmetry.space_group_name_H-M   'P 1'
#
loop_
_entity.id
_entity.type
_entity.pdbx_description
1 polymer ?
#
loop_
_entity_poly.entity_id
_entity_poly.type
_entity_poly.pdbx_seq_one_letter_code
_entity_poly.pdbx_strand_id
1 'polypeptide(L)'
;MKMEGIPMKKIKQMMVPAFLISLFVPVYASAESDDFRDVEEDYWAADEINYLADKEIVSGYDDASFRPSETVIRSQAASMIVKALDLEIENRKNPDFSDVSKDFHAYDVVAAVWNEEIISGRNGAFMPMML
;
A
#
# COMPACT_ATOMS: atom_id res chain seq x y z
N MET A 1 47.98 51.85 14.05
CA MET A 1 47.09 50.67 14.19
C MET A 1 47.44 49.69 13.09
N LYS A 2 47.82 48.47 13.47
CA LYS A 2 48.40 47.45 12.60
C LYS A 2 47.25 46.66 11.96
N MET A 3 47.12 46.69 10.64
CA MET A 3 46.10 45.93 9.91
C MET A 3 46.68 44.54 9.64
N GLU A 4 46.21 43.54 10.38
CA GLU A 4 46.65 42.15 10.23
C GLU A 4 46.02 41.54 8.97
N GLY A 5 46.86 40.87 8.18
CA GLY A 5 46.48 40.31 6.89
C GLY A 5 45.54 39.11 7.00
N ILE A 6 44.65 38.99 6.01
CA ILE A 6 43.73 37.85 5.84
C ILE A 6 44.55 36.63 5.39
N PRO A 7 44.63 35.53 6.16
CA PRO A 7 45.41 34.36 5.75
C PRO A 7 44.70 33.53 4.66
N MET A 8 45.33 33.44 3.50
CA MET A 8 44.99 32.51 2.40
C MET A 8 45.07 31.04 2.88
N LYS A 9 43.93 30.37 3.03
CA LYS A 9 43.88 28.90 3.07
C LYS A 9 43.92 28.35 1.64
N LYS A 10 44.83 27.41 1.44
CA LYS A 10 45.26 26.84 0.15
C LYS A 10 44.11 26.21 -0.64
N ILE A 11 43.92 26.65 -1.88
CA ILE A 11 43.07 26.01 -2.88
C ILE A 11 43.80 24.75 -3.36
N LYS A 12 43.34 23.56 -2.98
CA LYS A 12 43.72 22.31 -3.64
C LYS A 12 42.91 22.21 -4.94
N GLN A 13 43.56 22.50 -6.07
CA GLN A 13 43.05 22.10 -7.39
C GLN A 13 42.92 20.58 -7.41
N MET A 14 41.69 20.08 -7.59
CA MET A 14 41.43 18.67 -7.88
C MET A 14 40.96 18.56 -9.33
N MET A 15 41.85 18.08 -10.18
CA MET A 15 41.56 17.62 -11.54
C MET A 15 40.54 16.47 -11.45
N VAL A 16 39.37 16.60 -12.06
CA VAL A 16 38.47 15.45 -12.28
C VAL A 16 38.74 14.96 -13.70
N PRO A 17 39.24 13.72 -13.91
CA PRO A 17 39.39 13.17 -15.24
C PRO A 17 38.03 12.70 -15.77
N ALA A 18 37.84 12.86 -17.08
CA ALA A 18 36.71 12.34 -17.83
C ALA A 18 36.72 10.80 -17.89
N PHE A 19 35.52 10.23 -18.09
CA PHE A 19 35.22 8.86 -18.52
C PHE A 19 35.03 7.78 -17.42
N LEU A 20 33.79 7.66 -16.94
CA LEU A 20 33.04 6.40 -16.78
C LEU A 20 31.59 6.78 -16.43
N ILE A 21 30.79 7.11 -17.45
CA ILE A 21 29.33 7.16 -17.30
C ILE A 21 28.89 5.70 -17.20
N SER A 22 28.79 5.20 -15.98
CA SER A 22 28.11 3.94 -15.69
C SER A 22 26.66 4.11 -16.11
N LEU A 23 26.24 3.40 -17.15
CA LEU A 23 24.84 3.25 -17.52
C LEU A 23 24.16 2.52 -16.37
N PHE A 24 23.62 3.29 -15.43
CA PHE A 24 22.61 2.79 -14.52
C PHE A 24 21.36 2.58 -15.37
N VAL A 25 21.25 1.38 -15.96
CA VAL A 25 20.01 0.94 -16.58
C VAL A 25 19.09 0.62 -15.41
N PRO A 26 18.05 1.42 -15.12
CA PRO A 26 17.02 0.95 -14.21
C PRO A 26 16.47 -0.33 -14.83
N VAL A 27 16.60 -1.44 -14.10
CA VAL A 27 15.79 -2.62 -14.38
C VAL A 27 14.37 -2.17 -14.10
N TYR A 28 13.65 -1.78 -15.16
CA TYR A 28 12.21 -1.66 -15.08
C TYR A 28 11.72 -3.09 -14.89
N ALA A 29 11.32 -3.43 -13.66
CA ALA A 29 10.50 -4.59 -13.46
C ALA A 29 9.29 -4.41 -14.38
N SER A 30 9.15 -5.31 -15.36
CA SER A 30 7.89 -5.40 -16.11
C SER A 30 6.86 -5.81 -15.07
N ALA A 31 5.91 -4.93 -14.78
CA ALA A 31 4.68 -5.38 -14.16
C ALA A 31 4.08 -6.39 -15.15
N GLU A 32 4.16 -7.67 -14.79
CA GLU A 32 3.38 -8.71 -15.45
C GLU A 32 1.93 -8.31 -15.17
N SER A 33 1.12 -8.14 -16.22
CA SER A 33 -0.32 -8.01 -16.01
C SER A 33 -0.76 -9.30 -15.34
N ASP A 34 -1.12 -9.22 -14.06
CA ASP A 34 -1.60 -10.35 -13.26
C ASP A 34 -2.98 -10.75 -13.79
N ASP A 35 -3.01 -11.36 -14.97
CA ASP A 35 -4.19 -12.08 -15.43
C ASP A 35 -4.33 -13.27 -14.48
N PHE A 36 -5.32 -13.17 -13.60
CA PHE A 36 -5.60 -14.22 -12.63
C PHE A 36 -6.02 -15.49 -13.36
N ARG A 37 -5.38 -16.62 -13.04
CA ARG A 37 -5.58 -17.90 -13.73
C ARG A 37 -7.02 -18.42 -13.67
N ASP A 38 -7.81 -17.97 -12.70
CA ASP A 38 -9.20 -18.37 -12.46
C ASP A 38 -10.23 -17.26 -12.77
N VAL A 39 -9.82 -16.24 -13.52
CA VAL A 39 -10.69 -15.21 -14.09
C VAL A 39 -10.62 -15.32 -15.60
N GLU A 40 -11.62 -15.96 -16.20
CA GLU A 40 -11.74 -16.06 -17.66
C GLU A 40 -12.04 -14.68 -18.27
N GLU A 41 -11.60 -14.42 -19.50
CA GLU A 41 -11.79 -13.11 -20.18
C GLU A 41 -13.28 -12.71 -20.29
N ASP A 42 -14.19 -13.68 -20.40
CA ASP A 42 -15.64 -13.47 -20.47
C ASP A 42 -16.34 -13.56 -19.10
N TYR A 43 -15.57 -13.68 -18.00
CA TYR A 43 -16.12 -13.56 -16.66
C TYR A 43 -16.73 -12.17 -16.50
N TRP A 44 -17.98 -12.12 -16.00
CA TRP A 44 -18.79 -10.89 -15.97
C TRP A 44 -18.14 -9.70 -15.26
N ALA A 45 -17.17 -9.95 -14.38
CA ALA A 45 -16.45 -8.95 -13.60
C ALA A 45 -14.94 -8.87 -13.94
N ALA A 46 -14.49 -9.48 -15.05
CA ALA A 46 -13.08 -9.54 -15.41
C ALA A 46 -12.46 -8.13 -15.50
N ASP A 47 -13.15 -7.21 -16.19
CA ASP A 47 -12.72 -5.82 -16.34
C ASP A 47 -12.61 -5.10 -14.98
N GLU A 48 -13.59 -5.28 -14.09
CA GLU A 48 -13.56 -4.68 -12.76
C GLU A 48 -12.47 -5.25 -11.86
N ILE A 49 -12.25 -6.57 -11.91
CA ILE A 49 -11.19 -7.24 -11.15
C ILE A 49 -9.83 -6.71 -11.59
N ASN A 50 -9.57 -6.69 -12.90
CA ASN A 50 -8.32 -6.21 -13.46
C ASN A 50 -8.11 -4.72 -13.17
N TYR A 51 -9.16 -3.91 -13.29
CA TYR A 51 -9.09 -2.49 -12.93
C TYR A 51 -8.69 -2.28 -11.46
N LEU A 52 -9.27 -3.04 -10.52
CA LEU A 52 -8.94 -2.92 -9.11
C LEU A 52 -7.55 -3.49 -8.77
N ALA A 53 -7.10 -4.51 -9.49
CA ALA A 53 -5.77 -5.08 -9.36
C ALA A 53 -4.70 -4.09 -9.85
N ASP A 54 -4.91 -3.46 -11.01
CA ASP A 54 -4.06 -2.39 -11.56
C ASP A 54 -3.95 -1.18 -10.62
N LYS A 55 -4.96 -0.97 -9.76
CA LYS A 55 -4.97 0.06 -8.73
C LYS A 55 -4.42 -0.40 -7.38
N GLU A 56 -3.91 -1.63 -7.30
CA GLU A 56 -3.41 -2.27 -6.08
C GLU A 56 -4.46 -2.34 -4.94
N ILE A 57 -5.75 -2.18 -5.27
CA ILE A 57 -6.88 -2.23 -4.33
C ILE A 57 -7.16 -3.68 -3.92
N VAL A 58 -7.13 -4.58 -4.89
CA VAL A 58 -7.21 -6.03 -4.69
C VAL A 58 -5.92 -6.69 -5.14
N SER A 59 -5.69 -7.91 -4.66
CA SER A 59 -4.55 -8.74 -5.06
C SER A 59 -4.98 -10.20 -5.06
N GLY A 60 -4.36 -11.00 -5.90
CA GLY A 60 -4.54 -12.44 -5.90
C GLY A 60 -3.76 -13.14 -4.78
N TYR A 61 -3.72 -14.45 -4.87
CA TYR A 61 -2.97 -15.35 -4.00
C TYR A 61 -1.65 -15.77 -4.68
N ASP A 62 -0.72 -16.31 -3.89
CA ASP A 62 0.59 -16.77 -4.37
C ASP A 62 0.53 -17.83 -5.49
N ASP A 63 -0.62 -18.48 -5.70
CA ASP A 63 -0.88 -19.46 -6.76
C ASP A 63 -1.47 -18.86 -8.05
N ALA A 64 -1.39 -17.53 -8.18
CA ALA A 64 -1.92 -16.71 -9.27
C ALA A 64 -3.45 -16.80 -9.45
N SER A 65 -4.19 -17.16 -8.39
CA SER A 65 -5.66 -17.09 -8.37
C SER A 65 -6.17 -15.77 -7.77
N PHE A 66 -7.35 -15.33 -8.19
CA PHE A 66 -8.13 -14.27 -7.54
C PHE A 66 -9.26 -14.83 -6.67
N ARG A 67 -9.82 -15.97 -7.08
CA ARG A 67 -10.95 -16.65 -6.44
C ARG A 67 -12.24 -15.82 -6.44
N PRO A 68 -12.74 -15.41 -7.63
CA PRO A 68 -13.86 -14.47 -7.75
C PRO A 68 -15.19 -14.99 -7.18
N SER A 69 -15.29 -16.29 -6.90
CA SER A 69 -16.47 -16.91 -6.29
C SER A 69 -16.33 -17.13 -4.77
N GLU A 70 -15.16 -16.87 -4.18
CA GLU A 70 -15.01 -16.88 -2.72
C GLU A 70 -15.70 -15.67 -2.10
N THR A 71 -16.31 -15.87 -0.93
CA THR A 71 -16.98 -14.77 -0.24
C THR A 71 -15.96 -13.86 0.43
N VAL A 72 -16.10 -12.56 0.19
CA VAL A 72 -15.31 -11.53 0.84
C VAL A 72 -15.80 -11.34 2.28
N ILE A 73 -14.88 -11.45 3.25
CA ILE A 73 -15.20 -11.14 4.65
C ILE A 73 -15.13 -9.63 4.93
N ARG A 74 -15.79 -9.20 6.00
CA ARG A 74 -15.93 -7.77 6.32
C ARG A 74 -14.62 -7.01 6.49
N SER A 75 -13.57 -7.66 7.02
CA SER A 75 -12.23 -7.03 7.12
C SER A 75 -11.55 -6.85 5.77
N GLN A 76 -11.74 -7.78 4.82
CA GLN A 76 -11.24 -7.62 3.45
C GLN A 76 -11.94 -6.47 2.74
N ALA A 77 -13.26 -6.36 2.89
CA ALA A 77 -14.02 -5.22 2.38
C ALA A 77 -13.50 -3.89 2.96
N ALA A 78 -13.22 -3.83 4.25
CA ALA A 78 -12.63 -2.65 4.89
C ALA A 78 -11.24 -2.32 4.31
N SER A 79 -10.38 -3.33 4.09
CA SER A 79 -9.06 -3.15 3.47
C SER A 79 -9.15 -2.60 2.05
N MET A 80 -10.10 -3.08 1.24
CA MET A 80 -10.35 -2.54 -0.10
C MET A 80 -10.76 -1.06 -0.04
N ILE A 81 -11.60 -0.66 0.91
CA ILE A 81 -12.01 0.75 1.05
C ILE A 81 -10.83 1.62 1.50
N VAL A 82 -10.03 1.18 2.48
CA VAL A 82 -8.83 1.91 2.92
C VAL A 82 -7.91 2.18 1.74
N LYS A 83 -7.65 1.17 0.90
CA LYS A 83 -6.81 1.32 -0.30
C LYS A 83 -7.45 2.21 -1.35
N ALA A 84 -8.74 2.02 -1.65
CA ALA A 84 -9.45 2.80 -2.66
C ALA A 84 -9.54 4.30 -2.32
N LEU A 85 -9.57 4.63 -1.03
CA LEU A 85 -9.66 6.01 -0.54
C LEU A 85 -8.33 6.57 -0.02
N ASP A 86 -7.24 5.80 -0.11
CA ASP A 86 -5.91 6.16 0.41
C ASP A 86 -5.96 6.65 1.87
N LEU A 87 -6.64 5.89 2.74
CA LEU A 87 -6.82 6.27 4.14
C LEU A 87 -5.57 5.97 4.95
N GLU A 88 -5.15 6.95 5.76
CA GLU A 88 -4.15 6.75 6.82
C GLU A 88 -4.65 5.71 7.82
N ILE A 89 -3.80 4.74 8.18
CA ILE A 89 -4.14 3.66 9.13
C ILE A 89 -3.37 3.76 10.45
N GLU A 90 -2.30 4.56 10.50
CA GLU A 90 -1.51 4.72 11.71
C GLU A 90 -2.19 5.66 12.72
N ASN A 91 -1.89 5.46 14.01
CA ASN A 91 -2.28 6.35 15.11
C ASN A 91 -3.80 6.64 15.20
N ARG A 92 -4.64 5.69 14.78
CA ARG A 92 -6.09 5.79 14.85
C ARG A 92 -6.62 5.65 16.28
N LYS A 93 -7.79 6.25 16.56
CA LYS A 93 -8.48 6.06 17.84
C LYS A 93 -8.94 4.60 17.94
N ASN A 94 -8.73 4.01 19.12
CA ASN A 94 -9.21 2.66 19.41
C ASN A 94 -10.74 2.59 19.21
N PRO A 95 -11.23 1.72 18.31
CA PRO A 95 -12.67 1.58 18.08
C PRO A 95 -13.40 0.83 19.20
N ASP A 96 -12.67 0.19 20.13
CA ASP A 96 -13.20 -0.51 21.31
C ASP A 96 -14.20 -1.63 20.98
N PHE A 97 -14.05 -2.25 19.80
CA PHE A 97 -14.84 -3.41 19.42
C PHE A 97 -14.41 -4.65 20.20
N SER A 98 -15.38 -5.37 20.79
CA SER A 98 -15.13 -6.53 21.65
C SER A 98 -14.52 -7.73 20.92
N ASP A 99 -14.66 -7.78 19.59
CA ASP A 99 -14.24 -8.89 18.73
C ASP A 99 -13.05 -8.55 17.83
N VAL A 100 -12.38 -7.42 18.07
CA VAL A 100 -11.18 -7.01 17.35
C VAL A 100 -10.06 -6.69 18.35
N SER A 101 -9.17 -7.66 18.56
CA SER A 101 -7.96 -7.45 19.35
C SER A 101 -6.99 -6.50 18.64
N LYS A 102 -6.15 -5.77 19.40
CA LYS A 102 -5.06 -4.94 18.85
C LYS A 102 -4.04 -5.73 18.04
N ASP A 103 -3.89 -7.02 18.34
CA ASP A 103 -3.00 -7.93 17.59
C ASP A 103 -3.67 -8.49 16.33
N PHE A 104 -4.92 -8.15 16.05
CA PHE A 104 -5.60 -8.58 14.83
C PHE A 104 -4.96 -7.91 13.62
N HIS A 105 -4.65 -8.68 12.58
CA HIS A 105 -3.90 -8.20 11.41
C HIS A 105 -4.55 -6.99 10.70
N ALA A 106 -5.88 -6.84 10.78
CA ALA A 106 -6.60 -5.71 10.20
C ALA A 106 -7.09 -4.70 11.26
N TYR A 107 -6.52 -4.69 12.48
CA TYR A 107 -6.95 -3.78 13.55
C TYR A 107 -6.88 -2.31 13.12
N ASP A 108 -5.77 -1.88 12.51
CA ASP A 108 -5.58 -0.49 12.09
C ASP A 108 -6.52 -0.11 10.93
N VAL A 109 -6.78 -1.05 10.02
CA VAL A 109 -7.78 -0.90 8.95
C VAL A 109 -9.17 -0.70 9.54
N VAL A 110 -9.57 -1.54 10.50
CA VAL A 110 -10.86 -1.45 11.20
C VAL A 110 -10.98 -0.11 11.93
N ALA A 111 -9.92 0.31 12.63
CA ALA A 111 -9.87 1.59 13.31
C ALA A 111 -10.04 2.74 12.33
N ALA A 112 -9.37 2.72 11.18
CA ALA A 112 -9.47 3.75 10.16
C ALA A 112 -10.89 3.90 9.61
N VAL A 113 -11.49 2.83 9.10
CA VAL A 113 -12.85 2.91 8.52
C VAL A 113 -13.93 3.30 9.54
N TRP A 114 -13.72 2.99 10.82
CA TRP A 114 -14.60 3.44 11.89
C TRP A 114 -14.37 4.91 12.27
N ASN A 115 -13.12 5.36 12.35
CA ASN A 115 -12.75 6.75 12.65
C ASN A 115 -13.27 7.72 11.57
N GLU A 116 -13.32 7.27 10.31
CA GLU A 116 -13.87 8.00 9.17
C GLU A 116 -15.39 7.83 8.98
N GLU A 117 -16.07 7.12 9.89
CA GLU A 117 -17.52 6.87 9.84
C GLU A 117 -18.02 6.12 8.59
N ILE A 118 -17.12 5.44 7.88
CA ILE A 118 -17.42 4.67 6.67
C ILE A 118 -18.06 3.34 7.03
N ILE A 119 -17.52 2.65 8.03
CA ILE A 119 -18.02 1.36 8.49
C ILE A 119 -18.31 1.42 9.99
N SER A 120 -19.59 1.28 10.34
CA SER A 120 -20.04 1.12 11.72
C SER A 120 -19.98 -0.33 12.18
N GLY A 121 -19.84 -0.56 13.49
CA GLY A 121 -20.14 -1.84 14.14
C GLY A 121 -21.57 -1.93 14.65
N ARG A 122 -21.92 -3.05 15.29
CA ARG A 122 -23.22 -3.26 15.94
C ARG A 122 -23.02 -4.03 17.24
N ASN A 123 -23.75 -3.67 18.29
CA ASN A 123 -23.70 -4.33 19.60
C ASN A 123 -22.27 -4.41 20.19
N GLY A 124 -21.45 -3.39 19.94
CA GLY A 124 -20.05 -3.36 20.40
C GLY A 124 -19.09 -4.25 19.60
N ALA A 125 -19.52 -4.84 18.48
CA ALA A 125 -18.70 -5.70 17.65
C ALA A 125 -18.55 -5.15 16.22
N PHE A 126 -17.39 -5.40 15.60
CA PHE A 126 -17.13 -5.10 14.19
C PHE A 126 -17.53 -6.24 13.26
N MET A 127 -17.41 -7.48 13.72
CA MET A 127 -17.66 -8.73 13.00
C MET A 127 -16.73 -8.91 11.78
N PRO A 128 -15.41 -8.98 11.97
CA PRO A 128 -14.44 -8.97 10.87
C PRO A 128 -14.54 -10.18 9.93
N MET A 129 -15.01 -11.33 10.45
CA MET A 129 -15.07 -12.62 9.74
C MET A 129 -16.49 -12.99 9.28
N MET A 130 -17.47 -12.09 9.36
CA MET A 130 -18.86 -12.40 9.00
C MET A 130 -19.06 -12.49 7.48
N LEU A 131 -19.91 -13.44 7.06
CA LEU A 131 -20.51 -13.57 5.74
C LEU A 131 -21.93 -12.98 5.75
#